data_AF-A0A845Y988-F1
#
_entry.id   AF-A0A845Y988-F1
#
_cell.length_a   1.000
_cell.length_b   1.000
_cell.length_c   1.000
_cell.angle_alpha   90.00
_cell.angle_beta   90.00
_cell.angle_gamma   90.00
#
_symmetry.space_group_name_H-M   'P 1'
#
loop_
_entity.id
_entity.type
_entity.pdbx_description
1 polymer ?
#
loop_
_entity_poly.entity_id
_entity_poly.type
_entity_poly.pdbx_seq_one_letter_code
_entity_poly.pdbx_strand_id
1 'polypeptide(L)' 'TGDVFVPLQDEQFFSQVRFDEELGTITWSNGADFAPEFLYELGKEVEEKRA' A
#
# COMPACT_ATOMS: atom_id res chain seq x y z
N THR A 1 -14.02 -7.90 4.58
CA THR A 1 -13.05 -7.59 5.64
C THR A 1 -11.69 -7.42 5.00
N GLY A 2 -10.93 -6.39 5.38
CA GLY A 2 -9.61 -6.09 4.81
C GLY A 2 -8.50 -6.98 5.38
N ASP A 3 -8.77 -8.27 5.57
CA ASP A 3 -7.88 -9.17 6.32
C ASP A 3 -6.53 -9.35 5.61
N VAL A 4 -6.51 -9.18 4.28
CA VAL A 4 -5.30 -9.16 3.46
C VAL A 4 -4.33 -8.03 3.85
N PHE A 5 -4.81 -6.95 4.48
CA PHE A 5 -3.97 -5.83 4.90
C PHE A 5 -3.44 -5.95 6.33
N VAL A 6 -3.98 -6.86 7.15
CA VAL A 6 -3.54 -7.04 8.55
C VAL A 6 -2.03 -7.32 8.66
N PRO A 7 -1.41 -8.18 7.81
CA PRO A 7 0.03 -8.42 7.86
C PRO A 7 0.89 -7.18 7.58
N LEU A 8 0.35 -6.14 6.95
CA LEU A 8 1.09 -4.91 6.64
C LEU A 8 1.44 -4.07 7.87
N GLN A 9 0.89 -4.40 9.05
CA GLN A 9 1.28 -3.77 10.32
C GLN A 9 2.65 -4.22 10.83
N ASP A 10 3.16 -5.37 10.36
CA ASP A 10 4.50 -5.83 10.66
C ASP A 10 5.52 -5.18 9.72
N GLU A 11 6.52 -4.49 10.27
CA GLU A 11 7.52 -3.75 9.48
C GLU A 11 8.37 -4.67 8.58
N GLN A 12 8.68 -5.88 9.05
CA GLN A 12 9.47 -6.85 8.27
C GLN A 12 8.65 -7.39 7.10
N PHE A 13 7.34 -7.56 7.25
CA PHE A 13 6.46 -7.93 6.16
C PHE A 13 6.21 -6.74 5.21
N PHE A 14 5.94 -5.55 5.76
CA PHE A 14 5.69 -4.33 4.98
C PHE A 14 6.86 -3.97 4.06
N SER A 15 8.10 -4.12 4.54
CA SER A 15 9.30 -3.87 3.74
C SER A 15 9.51 -4.83 2.55
N GLN A 16 8.73 -5.90 2.44
CA GLN A 16 8.79 -6.85 1.32
C GLN A 16 7.96 -6.43 0.10
N VAL A 17 7.52 -5.17 0.07
CA VAL A 17 6.79 -4.57 -1.06
C VAL A 17 7.51 -4.79 -2.39
N ARG A 18 6.76 -5.10 -3.44
CA ARG A 18 7.25 -5.29 -4.81
C ARG A 18 6.39 -4.49 -5.77
N PHE A 19 6.94 -4.19 -6.95
CA PHE A 19 6.17 -3.60 -8.04
C PHE A 19 5.61 -4.72 -8.92
N ASP A 20 4.32 -4.67 -9.21
CA ASP A 20 3.66 -5.50 -10.22
C ASP A 20 3.64 -4.73 -11.55
N GLU A 21 4.43 -5.18 -12.52
CA GLU A 21 4.52 -4.53 -13.84
C GLU A 21 3.27 -4.73 -14.71
N GLU A 22 2.48 -5.77 -14.47
CA GLU A 22 1.27 -6.07 -15.23
C GLU A 22 0.11 -5.18 -14.77
N LEU A 23 -0.05 -5.06 -13.45
CA LEU A 23 -1.11 -4.26 -12.84
C LEU A 23 -0.71 -2.80 -12.62
N GLY A 24 0.58 -2.49 -12.61
CA GLY A 24 1.10 -1.15 -12.30
C GLY A 24 0.91 -0.75 -10.84
N THR A 25 0.81 -1.72 -9.93
CA THR A 25 0.57 -1.51 -8.49
C THR A 25 1.80 -1.89 -7.66
N ILE A 26 1.84 -1.47 -6.40
CA ILE A 26 2.72 -2.11 -5.42
C ILE A 26 1.98 -3.26 -4.73
N THR A 27 2.65 -4.40 -4.50
CA THR A 27 2.03 -5.61 -3.97
C THR A 27 2.89 -6.33 -2.92
N TRP A 28 2.25 -7.18 -2.13
CA TRP A 28 2.85 -8.10 -1.16
C TRP A 28 2.48 -9.55 -1.48
N SER A 29 3.28 -10.50 -0.97
CA SER A 29 3.11 -11.94 -1.24
C SER A 29 1.80 -12.55 -0.74
N ASN A 30 1.09 -11.85 0.16
CA ASN A 30 -0.23 -12.24 0.64
C ASN A 30 -1.39 -11.77 -0.26
N GLY A 31 -1.09 -11.09 -1.37
CA GLY A 31 -2.08 -10.57 -2.33
C GLY A 31 -2.64 -9.20 -1.98
N ALA A 32 -2.09 -8.50 -0.98
CA ALA A 32 -2.40 -7.08 -0.78
C ALA A 32 -1.74 -6.25 -1.88
N ASP A 33 -2.45 -5.24 -2.38
CA ASP A 33 -1.92 -4.30 -3.34
C ASP A 33 -2.44 -2.88 -3.10
N PHE A 34 -1.70 -1.89 -3.60
CA PHE A 34 -2.15 -0.51 -3.69
C PHE A 34 -1.85 0.06 -5.06
N ALA A 35 -2.89 0.62 -5.68
CA ALA A 35 -2.77 1.37 -6.92
C ALA A 35 -2.18 2.78 -6.67
N PRO A 36 -1.43 3.35 -7.64
CA PRO A 36 -0.80 4.66 -7.48
C PRO A 36 -1.77 5.78 -7.12
N GLU A 37 -2.96 5.79 -7.71
CA GLU A 37 -4.01 6.80 -7.47
C GLU A 37 -4.54 6.78 -6.03
N PHE A 38 -4.67 5.59 -5.43
CA PHE A 38 -5.08 5.45 -4.04
C PHE A 38 -4.03 6.04 -3.09
N LEU A 39 -2.75 5.72 -3.34
CA LEU A 39 -1.63 6.27 -2.57
C LEU A 39 -1.49 7.78 -2.75
N TYR A 40 -1.75 8.29 -3.96
CA TYR A 40 -1.71 9.72 -4.25
C TYR A 40 -2.75 10.52 -3.46
N GLU A 41 -4.02 10.08 -3.48
CA GLU A 41 -5.07 10.74 -2.70
C GLU A 41 -4.82 10.64 -1.19
N LEU A 42 -4.36 9.48 -0.70
CA LEU A 42 -3.97 9.33 0.71
C LEU A 42 -2.83 10.29 1.08
N GLY A 43 -1.84 10.44 0.20
CA GLY A 43 -0.73 11.37 0.38
C GLY A 43 -1.20 12.82 0.49
N LYS A 44 -2.13 13.26 -0.37
CA LYS A 44 -2.73 14.59 -0.29
C LYS A 44 -3.45 14.83 1.03
N GLU A 45 -4.25 13.88 1.49
CA GLU A 45 -4.91 13.99 2.79
C GLU A 45 -3.91 14.09 3.95
N VAL A 46 -2.81 13.34 3.88
CA VAL A 46 -1.75 13.38 4.91
C VAL A 46 -1.08 14.75 4.95
N GLU A 47 -0.77 15.33 3.79
CA GLU A 47 -0.16 16.66 3.70
C GLU A 47 -1.11 17.77 4.18
N GLU A 48 -2.39 17.70 3.84
CA GLU A 48 -3.41 18.64 4.34
C GLU A 48 -3.57 18.56 5.86
N LYS A 49 -3.54 17.37 6.45
CA LYS A 49 -3.62 17.18 7.91
C LYS A 49 -2.36 17.62 8.66
N ARG A 50 -1.24 17.80 7.96
CA ARG A 50 0.04 18.26 8.52
C ARG A 50 0.21 19.78 8.46
N ALA A 51 -0.58 20.47 7.64
CA ALA A 51 -0.60 21.93 7.48
C ALA A 51 -1.39 22.62 8.61
#